data_AF-A0A7V9V302-F1
#
_entry.id   AF-A0A7V9V302-F1
#
_cell.length_a   1.000
_cell.length_b   1.000
_cell.length_c   1.000
_cell.angle_alpha   90.00
_cell.angle_beta   90.00
_cell.angle_gamma   90.00
#
_symmetry.space_group_name_H-M   'P 1'
#
loop_
_entity.id
_entity.type
_entity.pdbx_description
1 polymer ?
#
loop_
_entity_poly.entity_id
_entity_poly.type
_entity_poly.pdbx_seq_one_letter_code
_entity_poly.pdbx_strand_id
1 'polypeptide(L)'
;KLAISQFIVVNKLDEVIGRTFQLRRERRAFDLIPLPHPSGASRWHRIPPGKPLLEKAMHLIALHPAMPRRHSERSEARSTNPVA
;
A
#
# COMPACT_ATOMS: atom_id res chain seq x y z
N LYS A 1 11.43 11.79 -12.04
CA LYS A 1 10.00 12.03 -12.34
C LYS A 1 9.17 10.99 -11.57
N LEU A 2 8.08 11.36 -10.89
CA LEU A 2 7.29 10.42 -10.09
C LEU A 2 6.57 9.42 -11.01
N ALA A 3 6.61 8.13 -10.67
CA ALA A 3 5.98 7.07 -11.49
C ALA A 3 4.46 7.28 -11.65
N ILE A 4 3.79 7.75 -10.60
CA ILE A 4 2.35 8.03 -10.59
C ILE A 4 1.94 9.07 -11.65
N SER A 5 2.83 9.99 -12.03
CA SER A 5 2.54 11.01 -13.04
C SER A 5 2.35 10.43 -14.45
N GLN A 6 2.67 9.16 -14.66
CA GLN A 6 2.34 8.45 -15.89
C GLN A 6 0.88 7.99 -15.95
N PHE A 7 0.13 8.08 -14.85
CA PHE A 7 -1.25 7.62 -14.73
C PHE A 7 -2.23 8.77 -14.45
N ILE A 8 -1.87 9.69 -13.56
CA ILE A 8 -2.69 10.84 -13.17
C ILE A 8 -1.85 12.10 -13.01
N VAL A 9 -2.47 13.28 -13.12
CA VAL A 9 -1.82 14.55 -12.74
C VAL A 9 -1.69 14.60 -11.22
N VAL A 10 -0.50 14.93 -10.73
CA VAL A 10 -0.19 14.96 -9.29
C VAL A 10 0.51 16.27 -8.96
N ASN A 11 -0.09 17.05 -8.05
CA ASN A 11 0.50 18.27 -7.52
C ASN A 11 1.23 17.99 -6.20
N LYS A 12 0.53 17.33 -5.25
CA LYS A 12 1.09 16.94 -3.95
C LYS A 12 0.86 15.46 -3.67
N LEU A 13 1.83 14.84 -3.00
CA LEU A 13 1.77 13.43 -2.64
C LEU A 13 0.63 13.15 -1.64
N ASP A 14 0.44 14.06 -0.70
CA ASP A 14 -0.60 14.01 0.35
C ASP A 14 -2.03 13.96 -0.21
N GLU A 15 -2.23 14.44 -1.44
CA GLU A 15 -3.53 14.44 -2.12
C GLU A 15 -3.87 13.08 -2.76
N VAL A 16 -2.86 12.24 -3.00
CA VAL A 16 -3.00 11.01 -3.79
C VAL A 16 -2.73 9.72 -3.00
N ILE A 17 -1.84 9.75 -2.00
CA ILE A 17 -1.59 8.59 -1.14
C ILE A 17 -2.80 8.34 -0.22
N GLY A 18 -3.15 7.08 -0.01
CA GLY A 18 -4.28 6.69 0.84
C GLY A 18 -5.65 6.80 0.16
N ARG A 19 -5.66 6.80 -1.18
CA ARG A 19 -6.85 6.83 -2.02
C ARG A 19 -6.79 5.75 -3.10
N THR A 20 -7.96 5.39 -3.63
CA THR A 20 -8.10 4.53 -4.80
C THR A 20 -8.63 5.37 -5.96
N PHE A 21 -8.05 5.21 -7.14
CA PHE A 21 -8.51 5.85 -8.36
C PHE A 21 -8.90 4.77 -9.37
N GLN A 22 -10.11 4.85 -9.91
CA GLN A 22 -10.53 3.95 -10.98
C GLN A 22 -10.12 4.56 -12.31
N LEU A 23 -9.27 3.86 -13.05
CA LEU A 23 -8.74 4.33 -14.32
C LEU A 23 -9.13 3.38 -15.45
N ARG A 24 -9.17 3.93 -16.66
CA ARG A 24 -9.28 3.16 -17.90
C ARG A 24 -8.17 3.60 -18.84
N ARG A 25 -7.43 2.62 -19.36
CA ARG A 25 -6.51 2.81 -20.50
C ARG A 25 -6.88 1.81 -21.57
N GLU A 26 -7.08 2.32 -22.78
CA GLU A 26 -7.52 1.52 -23.93
C GLU A 26 -8.75 0.67 -23.57
N ARG A 27 -8.62 -0.66 -23.58
CA ARG A 27 -9.69 -1.61 -23.27
C ARG A 27 -9.61 -2.20 -21.85
N ARG A 28 -8.76 -1.67 -20.98
CA ARG A 28 -8.54 -2.20 -19.62
C ARG A 28 -8.94 -1.18 -18.56
N ALA A 29 -9.81 -1.59 -17.64
CA ALA A 29 -10.11 -0.86 -16.41
C ALA A 29 -9.26 -1.44 -15.27
N PHE A 30 -8.77 -0.57 -14.39
CA PHE A 30 -7.99 -0.98 -13.23
C PHE A 30 -8.08 0.06 -12.13
N ASP A 31 -7.91 -0.40 -10.89
CA ASP A 31 -7.81 0.45 -9.72
C ASP A 31 -6.34 0.80 -9.44
N LEU A 32 -6.06 2.07 -9.21
CA LEU A 32 -4.74 2.61 -8.87
C LEU A 32 -4.75 3.03 -7.40
N ILE A 33 -3.92 2.38 -6.58
CA ILE A 33 -3.66 2.76 -5.18
C ILE A 33 -2.19 3.18 -5.06
N PRO A 34 -1.89 4.48 -4.99
CA PRO A 34 -0.52 4.96 -4.95
C PRO A 34 0.19 4.69 -3.62
N LEU A 35 1.49 4.39 -3.71
CA LEU A 35 2.41 4.28 -2.57
C LEU A 35 3.59 5.23 -2.72
N PRO A 36 4.18 5.73 -1.61
CA PRO A 36 5.43 6.46 -1.65
C PRO A 36 6.58 5.55 -2.11
N HIS A 37 7.57 6.13 -2.79
CA HIS A 37 8.72 5.39 -3.28
C HIS A 37 9.61 4.89 -2.11
N PRO A 38 10.07 3.63 -2.10
CA PRO A 38 10.76 3.03 -0.96
C PRO A 38 12.24 3.42 -0.83
N SER A 39 12.79 4.26 -1.71
CA SER A 39 14.24 4.56 -1.79
C SER A 39 14.84 5.28 -0.59
N GLY A 40 14.09 5.56 0.48
CA GLY A 40 14.59 6.20 1.70
C GLY A 40 15.02 7.68 1.54
N ALA A 41 14.95 8.23 0.33
CA ALA A 41 15.34 9.61 0.03
C ALA A 41 14.46 10.66 0.75
N SER A 42 13.27 10.27 1.22
CA SER A 42 12.37 11.15 1.97
C SER A 42 11.90 10.49 3.26
N ARG A 43 12.02 11.22 4.38
CA ARG A 43 11.44 10.84 5.69
C ARG A 43 9.93 11.04 5.74
N TRP A 44 9.30 11.62 4.72
CA TRP A 44 7.87 11.97 4.69
C TRP A 44 6.97 10.77 5.07
N HIS A 45 7.28 9.56 4.60
CA HIS A 45 6.50 8.37 4.90
C HIS A 45 6.62 7.87 6.36
N ARG A 46 7.46 8.50 7.19
CA ARG A 46 7.65 8.19 8.63
C ARG A 46 7.05 9.23 9.55
N ILE A 47 6.66 10.40 9.03
CA ILE A 47 6.14 11.53 9.79
C ILE A 47 4.75 11.93 9.27
N PRO A 48 3.94 12.70 10.03
CA PRO A 48 2.70 13.26 9.50
C PRO A 48 2.94 14.24 8.33
N PRO A 49 2.06 14.28 7.32
CA PRO A 49 0.89 13.40 7.15
C PRO A 49 1.21 12.05 6.48
N GLY A 50 2.45 11.80 6.07
CA GLY A 50 2.79 10.65 5.24
C GLY A 50 2.64 9.27 5.89
N LYS A 51 2.99 9.11 7.17
CA LYS A 51 2.82 7.83 7.89
C LYS A 51 1.35 7.34 7.89
N PRO A 52 0.36 8.12 8.38
CA PRO A 52 -1.03 7.66 8.38
C PRO A 52 -1.59 7.48 6.95
N LEU A 53 -1.16 8.28 5.97
CA LEU A 53 -1.59 8.10 4.58
C LEU A 53 -1.03 6.80 3.97
N LEU A 54 0.22 6.45 4.27
CA LEU A 54 0.83 5.18 3.86
C LEU A 54 0.07 4.00 4.48
N GLU A 55 -0.19 4.04 5.78
CA GLU A 55 -0.96 2.99 6.48
C GLU A 55 -2.35 2.80 5.84
N LYS A 56 -3.04 3.91 5.53
CA LYS A 56 -4.32 3.89 4.81
C LYS A 56 -4.18 3.25 3.42
N ALA A 57 -3.16 3.60 2.64
CA ALA A 57 -2.94 3.03 1.32
C ALA A 57 -2.69 1.51 1.38
N MET A 58 -1.88 1.06 2.34
CA MET A 58 -1.63 -0.37 2.56
C MET A 58 -2.89 -1.13 2.97
N HIS A 59 -3.74 -0.52 3.79
CA HIS A 59 -5.03 -1.09 4.16
C HIS A 59 -5.97 -1.25 2.96
N LEU A 60 -6.05 -0.23 2.10
CA LEU A 60 -6.81 -0.30 0.85
C LEU A 60 -6.33 -1.44 -0.05
N ILE A 61 -5.01 -1.65 -0.17
CA ILE A 61 -4.43 -2.76 -0.93
C ILE A 61 -4.81 -4.11 -0.30
N ALA A 62 -4.69 -4.24 1.03
CA ALA A 62 -4.98 -5.48 1.74
C ALA A 62 -6.46 -5.90 1.63
N LEU A 63 -7.37 -4.93 1.57
CA LEU A 63 -8.81 -5.17 1.41
C LEU A 63 -9.28 -5.22 -0.05
N HIS A 64 -8.40 -4.98 -1.01
CA HIS A 64 -8.79 -4.90 -2.41
C HIS A 64 -9.34 -6.25 -2.91
N PRO A 65 -10.47 -6.30 -3.65
CA PRO A 65 -11.06 -7.56 -4.11
C PRO A 65 -10.12 -8.43 -4.96
N ALA A 66 -9.17 -7.81 -5.66
CA ALA A 66 -8.17 -8.51 -6.47
C ALA A 66 -7.01 -9.11 -5.64
N MET A 67 -6.89 -8.78 -4.35
CA MET A 67 -5.85 -9.33 -3.49
C MET A 67 -6.33 -10.65 -2.88
N PRO A 68 -5.55 -11.74 -2.95
CA PRO A 68 -5.91 -12.99 -2.28
C PRO A 68 -6.05 -12.76 -0.78
N ARG A 69 -7.13 -13.27 -0.17
CA ARG A 69 -7.27 -13.24 1.29
C ARG A 69 -6.14 -14.07 1.87
N ARG A 70 -5.24 -13.45 2.62
CA ARG A 70 -4.20 -14.18 3.36
C ARG A 70 -4.89 -15.20 4.26
N HIS A 71 -4.61 -16.48 4.03
CA HIS A 71 -5.00 -17.55 4.95
C HIS A 71 -4.08 -17.37 6.17
N SER A 72 -4.66 -17.07 7.33
CA SER A 72 -3.88 -16.92 8.56
C SER A 72 -3.57 -18.30 9.13
N GLU A 73 -2.66 -19.03 8.50
CA GLU A 73 -1.97 -20.15 9.15
C GLU A 73 -0.67 -19.60 9.73
N ARG A 74 -0.78 -18.94 10.87
CA ARG A 74 0.35 -18.82 11.78
C ARG A 74 0.08 -19.81 12.91
N SER A 75 0.28 -21.09 12.61
CA SER A 75 0.20 -22.17 13.58
C SER A 75 1.17 -21.89 14.72
N GLU A 76 0.64 -22.07 15.94
CA GLU A 76 1.39 -22.16 17.18
C GLU A 76 2.46 -23.24 17.06
N ALA A 77 3.69 -22.82 16.75
CA ALA A 77 4.88 -23.62 16.93
C ALA A 77 5.88 -22.82 17.77
N ARG A 78 5.45 -22.41 18.98
CA ARG A 78 6.39 -22.23 20.08
C ARG A 78 6.31 -23.50 20.91
N SER A 79 7.07 -24.49 20.43
CA SER A 79 7.36 -25.76 21.09
C SER A 79 7.53 -25.52 22.59
N THR A 80 6.70 -26.20 23.37
CA THR A 80 7.01 -26.59 24.73
C THR A 80 8.35 -27.34 24.70
N ASN A 81 9.32 -26.90 25.50
CA ASN A 81 10.44 -27.76 25.87
C ASN A 81 9.98 -28.62 27.05
N PRO A 82 10.00 -29.96 26.97
CA PRO A 82 9.90 -30.78 28.16
C PRO A 82 11.25 -30.81 28.89
N VAL A 83 11.10 -30.85 30.22
CA VAL A 83 12.06 -31.02 31.31
C VAL A 83 13.19 -32.02 31.02
N ALA A 84 14.40 -31.67 31.49
CA ALA A 84 15.38 -32.62 32.00
C ALA A 84 15.63 -32.26 33.48
#